data_AF-A0A1E8FI29-F1
#
_entry.id   AF-A0A1E8FI29-F1
#
_cell.length_a   1.000
_cell.length_b   1.000
_cell.length_c   1.000
_cell.angle_alpha   90.00
_cell.angle_beta   90.00
_cell.angle_gamma   90.00
#
_symmetry.space_group_name_H-M   'P 1'
#
loop_
_entity.id
_entity.type
_entity.pdbx_description
1 polymer ?
#
loop_
_entity_poly.entity_id
_entity_poly.type
_entity_poly.pdbx_seq_one_letter_code
_entity_poly.pdbx_strand_id
1 'polypeptide(L)'
;MAGNKMLYRVQFVSNGEHYELYVREVSQGGLFGFVEIGDFVWDNHSQIVVDPSHEKLKTEFADVTSTFIPMHNVLRIDQVKKQGTAKITELSDKVTAFPGPIYTPKNE
;
A
#
# COMPACT_ATOMS: atom_id res chain seq x y z
N MET A 1 -19.52 -20.48 -12.53
CA MET A 1 -19.36 -20.11 -11.11
C MET A 1 -18.80 -18.70 -11.08
N ALA A 2 -19.60 -17.70 -10.68
CA ALA A 2 -19.07 -16.35 -10.44
C ALA A 2 -18.20 -16.44 -9.18
N GLY A 3 -16.93 -16.82 -9.37
CA GLY A 3 -15.96 -16.97 -8.30
C GLY A 3 -15.89 -15.66 -7.53
N ASN A 4 -16.06 -15.75 -6.22
CA ASN A 4 -15.95 -14.64 -5.30
C ASN A 4 -14.63 -13.90 -5.59
N LYS A 5 -14.70 -12.77 -6.32
CA LYS A 5 -13.50 -12.08 -6.79
C LYS A 5 -12.71 -11.65 -5.56
N MET A 6 -11.57 -12.31 -5.35
CA MET A 6 -10.70 -12.01 -4.22
C MET A 6 -10.33 -10.52 -4.28
N LEU A 7 -10.28 -9.92 -3.10
CA LEU A 7 -9.92 -8.52 -2.94
C LEU A 7 -8.85 -8.47 -1.86
N TYR A 8 -7.73 -7.86 -2.22
CA TYR A 8 -6.58 -7.70 -1.35
C TYR A 8 -6.37 -6.22 -1.10
N ARG A 9 -6.07 -5.89 0.15
CA ARG A 9 -5.50 -4.61 0.53
C ARG A 9 -3.99 -4.80 0.65
N VAL A 10 -3.23 -4.09 -0.16
CA VAL A 10 -1.77 -4.14 -0.19
C VAL A 10 -1.23 -2.82 0.31
N GLN A 11 -0.39 -2.89 1.34
CA GLN A 11 0.29 -1.76 1.96
C GLN A 11 1.79 -1.87 1.75
N PHE A 12 2.42 -0.84 1.19
CA PHE A 12 3.85 -0.83 0.91
C PHE A 12 4.43 0.59 0.94
N VAL A 13 5.75 0.68 0.97
CA VAL A 13 6.49 1.95 0.90
C VAL A 13 7.21 2.06 -0.43
N SER A 14 7.10 3.22 -1.07
CA SER A 14 7.86 3.55 -2.28
C SER A 14 8.18 5.05 -2.28
N ASN A 15 9.42 5.42 -2.60
CA ASN A 15 9.86 6.81 -2.72
C ASN A 15 9.49 7.73 -1.53
N GLY A 16 9.53 7.20 -0.30
CA GLY A 16 9.15 7.97 0.90
C GLY A 16 7.65 8.16 1.10
N GLU A 17 6.81 7.46 0.33
CA GLU A 17 5.36 7.47 0.46
C GLU A 17 4.86 6.07 0.85
N HIS A 18 3.85 6.05 1.73
CA HIS A 18 3.09 4.86 2.08
C HIS A 18 1.88 4.73 1.16
N TYR A 19 1.81 3.62 0.45
CA TYR A 19 0.74 3.28 -0.48
C TYR A 19 -0.21 2.28 0.16
N GLU A 20 -1.51 2.53 0.04
CA GLU A 20 -2.57 1.57 0.35
C GLU A 20 -3.44 1.38 -0.88
N LEU A 21 -3.31 0.21 -1.53
CA LEU A 21 -4.01 -0.14 -2.77
C LEU A 21 -4.93 -1.33 -2.58
N TYR A 22 -5.97 -1.39 -3.41
CA TYR A 22 -6.87 -2.54 -3.49
C TYR A 22 -6.71 -3.21 -4.85
N VAL A 23 -6.47 -4.51 -4.85
CA VAL A 23 -6.16 -5.30 -6.04
C VAL A 23 -6.88 -6.65 -6.00
N ARG A 24 -7.10 -7.27 -7.16
CA ARG A 24 -7.67 -8.63 -7.21
C ARG A 24 -6.62 -9.72 -7.40
N GLU A 25 -5.45 -9.34 -7.88
CA GLU A 25 -4.36 -10.25 -8.15
C GLU A 25 -3.16 -9.91 -7.26
N VAL A 26 -2.64 -10.93 -6.58
CA VAL A 26 -1.40 -10.89 -5.81
C VAL A 26 -0.66 -12.20 -6.08
N SER A 27 0.59 -12.14 -6.49
CA SER A 27 1.43 -13.32 -6.70
C SER A 27 2.89 -13.04 -6.33
N GLN A 28 3.67 -14.10 -6.08
CA GLN A 28 5.13 -14.01 -6.02
C GLN A 28 5.75 -14.05 -7.44
N GLY A 29 5.10 -13.43 -8.43
CA GLY A 29 5.27 -13.63 -9.87
C GLY A 29 6.67 -13.34 -10.44
N GLY A 30 6.76 -13.22 -11.77
CA GLY A 30 7.92 -13.55 -12.64
C GLY A 30 9.31 -12.96 -12.36
N LEU A 31 9.50 -12.18 -11.30
CA LEU A 31 10.78 -11.64 -10.83
C LEU A 31 11.06 -12.06 -9.38
N PHE A 32 12.20 -12.73 -9.18
CA PHE A 32 12.62 -13.17 -7.85
C PHE A 32 12.81 -11.97 -6.90
N GLY A 33 12.23 -12.07 -5.70
CA GLY A 33 12.32 -11.04 -4.66
C GLY A 33 11.25 -9.94 -4.76
N PHE A 34 10.28 -10.07 -5.66
CA PHE A 34 9.17 -9.13 -5.83
C PHE A 34 7.81 -9.80 -5.56
N VAL A 35 6.88 -8.99 -5.06
CA VAL A 35 5.46 -9.31 -5.06
C VAL A 35 4.83 -8.59 -6.24
N GLU A 36 4.19 -9.34 -7.12
CA GLU A 36 3.42 -8.81 -8.23
C GLU A 36 1.97 -8.59 -7.79
N ILE A 37 1.44 -7.39 -8.04
CA ILE A 37 0.05 -7.04 -7.82
C ILE A 37 -0.58 -6.52 -9.11
N GLY A 38 -1.87 -6.77 -9.32
CA GLY A 38 -2.57 -6.40 -10.55
C GLY A 38 -4.10 -6.40 -10.40
N ASP A 39 -4.80 -6.03 -11.47
CA ASP A 39 -6.26 -5.82 -11.46
C ASP A 39 -6.68 -4.84 -10.35
N PHE A 40 -6.17 -3.60 -10.48
CA PHE A 40 -6.39 -2.51 -9.52
C PHE A 40 -7.87 -2.15 -9.42
N VAL A 41 -8.35 -2.04 -8.18
CA VAL A 41 -9.75 -1.74 -7.86
C VAL A 41 -9.84 -0.31 -7.33
N TRP A 42 -10.48 0.55 -8.11
CA TRP A 42 -10.72 1.94 -7.76
C TRP A 42 -12.10 2.14 -7.18
N ASP A 43 -12.22 3.04 -6.21
CA ASP A 43 -13.52 3.46 -5.70
C ASP A 43 -14.05 4.56 -6.62
N ASN A 44 -15.30 4.40 -7.10
CA ASN A 44 -15.98 5.36 -7.97
C ASN A 44 -16.95 6.24 -7.19
N HIS A 45 -16.81 6.35 -5.86
CA HIS A 45 -17.68 7.18 -5.06
C HIS A 45 -17.70 8.64 -5.57
N SER A 46 -18.82 9.00 -6.21
CA SER A 46 -19.10 10.29 -6.84
C SER A 46 -19.41 11.40 -5.82
N GLN A 47 -18.79 11.37 -4.65
CA GLN A 47 -19.01 12.40 -3.63
C GLN A 47 -18.05 13.56 -3.88
N ILE A 48 -18.64 14.63 -4.41
CA ILE A 48 -18.35 16.08 -4.47
C ILE A 48 -17.04 16.66 -3.86
N VAL A 49 -16.29 15.94 -3.02
CA VAL A 49 -14.95 16.32 -2.56
C VAL A 49 -13.98 15.18 -2.86
N VAL A 50 -13.24 15.31 -3.95
CA VAL A 50 -12.24 14.34 -4.38
C VAL A 50 -10.95 14.57 -3.59
N ASP A 51 -10.44 13.53 -2.91
CA ASP A 51 -9.14 13.59 -2.24
C ASP A 51 -8.02 13.63 -3.30
N PRO A 52 -7.16 14.66 -3.33
CA PRO A 52 -6.07 14.77 -4.31
C PRO A 52 -5.11 13.57 -4.27
N SER A 53 -4.97 12.92 -3.11
CA SER A 53 -4.13 11.73 -2.92
C SER A 53 -4.68 10.53 -3.70
N HIS A 54 -6.01 10.42 -3.80
CA HIS A 54 -6.66 9.35 -4.53
C HIS A 54 -6.54 9.51 -6.05
N GLU A 55 -6.68 10.75 -6.55
CA GLU A 55 -6.54 11.04 -7.99
C GLU A 55 -5.10 10.89 -8.46
N LYS A 56 -4.12 11.25 -7.62
CA LYS A 56 -2.71 10.98 -7.89
C LYS A 56 -2.48 9.49 -8.12
N LEU A 57 -3.00 8.63 -7.23
CA LEU A 57 -2.91 7.18 -7.39
C LEU A 57 -3.63 6.68 -8.64
N LYS A 58 -4.87 7.12 -8.89
CA LYS A 58 -5.59 6.75 -10.10
C LYS A 58 -4.83 7.11 -11.36
N THR A 59 -4.21 8.29 -11.39
CA THR A 59 -3.41 8.78 -12.52
C THR A 59 -2.13 7.97 -12.68
N GLU A 60 -1.40 7.73 -11.59
CA GLU A 60 -0.14 6.99 -11.60
C GLU A 60 -0.31 5.55 -12.08
N PHE A 61 -1.41 4.91 -11.71
CA PHE A 61 -1.71 3.52 -12.06
C PHE A 61 -2.74 3.38 -13.21
N ALA A 62 -3.13 4.47 -13.88
CA ALA A 62 -4.16 4.45 -14.94
C ALA A 62 -3.81 3.51 -16.10
N ASP A 63 -2.53 3.53 -16.50
CA ASP A 63 -2.00 2.74 -17.62
C ASP A 63 -1.12 1.58 -17.15
N VAL A 64 -1.23 1.19 -15.87
CA VAL A 64 -0.41 0.13 -15.26
C VAL A 64 -1.25 -1.14 -15.10
N THR A 65 -0.81 -2.24 -15.73
CA THR A 65 -1.48 -3.54 -15.62
C THR A 65 -1.05 -4.34 -14.40
N SER A 66 0.26 -4.33 -14.11
CA SER A 66 0.88 -5.02 -12.98
C SER A 66 1.97 -4.15 -12.36
N THR A 67 2.17 -4.27 -11.06
CA THR A 67 3.28 -3.63 -10.34
C THR A 67 4.08 -4.65 -9.56
N PHE A 68 5.40 -4.57 -9.66
CA PHE A 68 6.34 -5.42 -8.95
C PHE A 68 6.92 -4.65 -7.77
N ILE A 69 6.55 -5.04 -6.56
CA ILE A 69 6.97 -4.39 -5.32
C ILE A 69 8.07 -5.25 -4.69
N PRO A 70 9.27 -4.70 -4.39
CA PRO A 70 10.27 -5.45 -3.64
C PRO A 70 9.69 -5.98 -2.32
N MET A 71 9.94 -7.24 -1.99
CA MET A 71 9.33 -7.87 -0.81
C MET A 71 9.61 -7.10 0.50
N HIS A 72 10.76 -6.45 0.62
CA HIS A 72 11.15 -5.67 1.80
C HIS A 72 10.41 -4.32 1.91
N ASN A 73 9.78 -3.85 0.83
CA ASN A 73 8.95 -2.64 0.83
C ASN A 73 7.50 -2.93 1.20
N VAL A 74 7.07 -4.19 1.13
CA VAL A 74 5.71 -4.60 1.51
C VAL A 74 5.58 -4.53 3.03
N LEU A 75 4.64 -3.70 3.50
CA LEU A 75 4.29 -3.62 4.91
C LEU A 75 3.29 -4.71 5.28
N ARG A 76 2.25 -4.91 4.45
CA ARG A 76 1.16 -5.84 4.74
C ARG A 76 0.34 -6.19 3.51
N ILE A 77 -0.17 -7.42 3.46
CA ILE A 77 -1.16 -7.88 2.48
C ILE A 77 -2.29 -8.56 3.24
N ASP A 78 -3.50 -8.01 3.13
CA ASP A 78 -4.71 -8.59 3.73
C ASP A 78 -5.71 -8.97 2.66
N GLN A 79 -6.26 -10.18 2.73
CA GLN A 79 -7.47 -10.51 1.97
C GLN A 79 -8.69 -9.93 2.71
N VAL A 80 -9.44 -9.05 2.06
CA VAL A 80 -10.52 -8.27 2.69
C VAL A 80 -11.86 -8.56 2.03
N LYS A 81 -12.95 -8.42 2.80
CA LYS A 81 -14.32 -8.60 2.29
C LYS A 81 -14.89 -7.33 1.63
N LYS A 82 -14.39 -6.16 2.01
CA LYS A 82 -14.88 -4.86 1.57
C LYS A 82 -13.71 -3.98 1.13
N GLN A 83 -13.94 -3.24 0.05
CA GLN A 83 -13.04 -2.21 -0.43
C GLN A 83 -13.14 -0.99 0.48
N GLY A 84 -11.98 -0.39 0.77
CA GLY A 84 -11.87 0.94 1.37
C GLY A 84 -11.30 1.93 0.36
N THR A 85 -10.97 3.14 0.82
CA THR A 85 -10.38 4.17 -0.02
C THR A 85 -8.90 3.91 -0.23
N ALA A 86 -8.47 3.77 -1.48
CA ALA A 86 -7.04 3.75 -1.83
C ALA A 86 -6.43 5.12 -1.53
N LYS A 87 -5.27 5.14 -0.87
CA LYS A 87 -4.63 6.37 -0.39
C LYS A 87 -3.12 6.29 -0.47
N ILE A 88 -2.51 7.45 -0.65
CA ILE A 88 -1.07 7.66 -0.56
C ILE A 88 -0.81 8.64 0.57
N THR A 89 0.24 8.41 1.35
CA THR A 89 0.59 9.29 2.48
C THR A 89 2.10 9.46 2.51
N GLU A 90 2.57 10.70 2.48
CA GLU A 90 3.99 10.99 2.66
C GLU A 90 4.45 10.52 4.05
N LEU A 91 5.52 9.72 4.09
CA LEU A 91 6.17 9.36 5.33
C LEU A 91 7.01 10.54 5.79
N SER A 92 6.73 11.05 6.98
CA SER A 92 7.54 12.14 7.52
C SER A 92 8.96 11.65 7.84
N ASP A 93 9.97 12.45 7.51
CA ASP A 93 11.37 12.23 7.95
C ASP A 93 11.55 12.29 9.48
N LYS A 94 10.52 12.68 10.22
CA LYS A 94 10.50 12.67 11.68
C LYS A 94 10.27 11.25 12.20
N VAL A 95 11.33 10.47 12.23
CA VAL A 95 11.38 9.26 13.07
C VAL A 95 11.28 9.71 14.53
N THR A 96 10.15 9.46 15.18
CA THR A 96 10.04 9.66 16.63
C THR A 96 11.03 8.72 17.29
N ALA A 97 12.09 9.28 17.90
CA ALA A 97 13.05 8.48 18.64
C ALA A 97 12.32 7.63 19.68
N PHE A 98 12.56 6.31 19.67
CA PHE A 98 12.01 5.44 20.68
C PHE A 98 12.47 5.92 22.06
N PRO A 99 11.60 5.97 23.09
CA PRO A 99 12.00 6.41 24.42
C PRO A 99 13.21 5.60 24.87
N GLY A 100 14.28 6.29 25.28
CA GLY A 100 15.48 5.63 25.78
C GLY A 100 15.16 4.74 27.00
N PRO A 101 15.95 3.68 27.25
CA PRO A 101 15.70 2.78 28.37
C PRO A 101 15.70 3.55 29.69
N ILE A 102 14.62 3.40 30.46
CA ILE A 102 14.41 4.09 31.76
C ILE A 102 15.48 3.67 32.80
N TYR A 103 16.08 2.50 32.63
CA TYR A 103 16.87 1.81 33.65
C TYR A 103 18.34 1.61 33.28
N THR A 104 18.85 2.27 32.25
CA THR A 104 20.31 2.24 31.97
C THR A 104 20.98 3.42 32.67
N PRO A 105 21.70 3.22 33.79
CA PRO A 105 22.45 4.30 34.42
C PRO A 105 23.52 4.81 33.44
N LYS A 106 23.70 6.14 33.39
CA LYS A 106 24.82 6.73 32.64
C LYS A 106 26.11 6.32 33.32
N ASN A 107 27.00 5.67 32.58
CA ASN A 107 28.38 5.50 33.01
C ASN A 107 29.02 6.90 33.06
N GLU A 108 29.62 7.21 34.20
CA GLU A 108 30.38 8.44 34.46
C GLU A 108 31.68 8.47 33.63
#